data_AF-A0A6I3LJQ3-F1
#
_entry.id   AF-A0A6I3LJQ3-F1
#
_cell.length_a   1.000
_cell.length_b   1.000
_cell.length_c   1.000
_cell.angle_alpha   90.00
_cell.angle_beta   90.00
_cell.angle_gamma   90.00
#
_symmetry.space_group_name_H-M   'P 1'
#
loop_
_entity.id
_entity.type
_entity.pdbx_description
1 polymer ?
#
loop_
_entity_poly.entity_id
_entity_poly.type
_entity_poly.pdbx_seq_one_letter_code
_entity_poly.pdbx_strand_id
1 'polypeptide(L)'
;GSWRGKKPIQRNAIIALAHFKEESAVPDIIGVMKNDPRPVIRGTAAWALGKIGGSESKQALVAISNSETDPEVLQEMQDALARLSS
;
A
#
# COMPACT_ATOMS: atom_id res chain seq x y z
N GLY A 1 0.00 17.03 10.41
CA GLY A 1 -1.03 16.75 9.40
C GLY A 1 -0.64 17.26 8.02
N SER A 2 0.28 16.57 7.32
CA SER A 2 0.77 17.00 5.99
C SER A 2 0.34 16.09 4.82
N TRP A 3 -0.48 15.07 5.07
CA TRP A 3 -0.82 14.07 4.04
C TRP A 3 -1.97 14.48 3.10
N ARG A 4 -2.70 15.56 3.41
CA ARG A 4 -3.99 15.88 2.76
C ARG A 4 -3.93 16.91 1.62
N GLY A 5 -2.75 17.35 1.17
CA GLY A 5 -2.63 18.40 0.15
C GLY A 5 -1.55 18.12 -0.92
N LYS A 6 -1.99 18.04 -2.18
CA LYS A 6 -1.26 17.79 -3.46
C LYS A 6 -1.10 16.32 -3.86
N LYS A 7 -2.05 15.85 -4.69
CA LYS A 7 -2.19 14.46 -5.21
C LYS A 7 -0.87 13.76 -5.62
N PRO A 8 0.09 14.40 -6.32
CA PRO A 8 1.34 13.73 -6.73
C PRO A 8 2.31 13.48 -5.58
N ILE A 9 2.31 14.33 -4.55
CA ILE A 9 3.32 14.31 -3.49
C ILE A 9 3.17 13.05 -2.63
N GLN A 10 1.93 12.70 -2.28
CA GLN A 10 1.66 11.52 -1.47
C GLN A 10 2.02 10.23 -2.22
N ARG A 11 1.68 10.12 -3.52
CA ARG A 11 2.06 8.97 -4.34
C ARG A 11 3.58 8.82 -4.41
N ASN A 12 4.29 9.93 -4.65
CA ASN A 12 5.75 9.93 -4.73
C ASN A 12 6.40 9.59 -3.39
N ALA A 13 5.83 10.04 -2.26
CA ALA A 13 6.29 9.67 -0.94
C ALA A 13 6.17 8.16 -0.70
N ILE A 14 5.02 7.56 -1.01
CA ILE A 14 4.81 6.10 -0.89
C ILE A 14 5.81 5.33 -1.77
N ILE A 15 6.02 5.78 -3.01
CA ILE A 15 7.00 5.17 -3.92
C ILE A 15 8.42 5.27 -3.36
N ALA A 16 8.81 6.42 -2.79
CA ALA A 16 10.12 6.59 -2.20
C ALA A 16 10.34 5.67 -0.99
N LEU A 17 9.36 5.58 -0.09
CA LEU A 17 9.40 4.67 1.08
C LEU A 17 9.56 3.21 0.64
N ALA A 18 8.83 2.79 -0.40
CA ALA A 18 8.95 1.46 -0.97
C ALA A 18 10.33 1.19 -1.60
N HIS A 19 10.88 2.19 -2.30
CA HIS A 19 12.21 2.10 -2.90
C HIS A 19 13.30 1.89 -1.85
N PHE A 20 13.21 2.60 -0.73
CA PHE A 20 14.15 2.47 0.38
C PHE A 20 13.84 1.30 1.34
N LYS A 21 12.74 0.56 1.10
CA LYS A 21 12.27 -0.52 1.99
C LYS A 21 12.13 -0.09 3.45
N GLU A 22 11.57 1.10 3.66
CA GLU A 22 11.39 1.69 4.99
C GLU A 22 10.34 0.91 5.81
N GLU A 23 10.77 -0.09 6.58
CA GLU A 23 9.88 -0.91 7.42
C GLU A 23 9.13 -0.08 8.47
N SER A 24 9.76 0.98 8.99
CA SER A 24 9.13 1.89 9.96
C SER A 24 7.88 2.60 9.42
N ALA A 25 7.74 2.69 8.10
CA ALA A 25 6.59 3.31 7.44
C ALA A 25 5.43 2.35 7.17
N VAL A 26 5.60 1.04 7.43
CA VAL A 26 4.57 0.03 7.17
C VAL A 26 3.22 0.37 7.83
N PRO A 27 3.15 0.76 9.12
CA PRO A 27 1.87 1.11 9.75
C PRO A 27 1.16 2.29 9.08
N ASP A 28 1.92 3.31 8.66
CA ASP A 28 1.37 4.48 7.96
C ASP A 28 0.85 4.12 6.57
N ILE A 29 1.59 3.29 5.83
CA ILE A 29 1.20 2.84 4.49
C ILE A 29 -0.05 1.93 4.57
N ILE A 30 -0.16 1.09 5.60
CA ILE A 30 -1.39 0.31 5.88
C ILE A 30 -2.57 1.25 6.13
N GLY A 31 -2.36 2.32 6.90
CA GLY A 31 -3.36 3.36 7.13
C GLY A 31 -3.86 4.00 5.83
N VAL A 32 -2.95 4.26 4.88
CA VAL A 32 -3.27 4.78 3.55
C VAL A 32 -4.03 3.75 2.72
N MET A 33 -3.54 2.50 2.66
CA MET A 33 -4.17 1.41 1.92
C MET A 33 -5.62 1.18 2.38
N LYS A 34 -5.89 1.31 3.68
CA LYS A 34 -7.22 1.06 4.25
C LYS A 34 -8.20 2.23 4.06
N ASN A 35 -7.72 3.47 4.19
CA ASN A 35 -8.62 4.62 4.40
C ASN A 35 -8.57 5.69 3.30
N ASP A 36 -7.63 5.63 2.35
CA ASP A 36 -7.56 6.67 1.32
C ASP A 36 -8.77 6.54 0.36
N PRO A 37 -9.53 7.62 0.13
CA PRO A 37 -10.71 7.55 -0.73
C PRO A 37 -10.35 7.32 -2.21
N ARG A 38 -9.09 7.55 -2.60
CA ARG A 38 -8.66 7.45 -4.00
C ARG A 38 -8.10 6.04 -4.28
N PRO A 39 -8.69 5.28 -5.21
CA PRO A 39 -8.21 3.94 -5.55
C PRO A 39 -6.73 3.90 -5.93
N VAL A 40 -6.28 4.83 -6.79
CA VAL A 40 -4.88 4.93 -7.21
C VAL A 40 -3.91 5.00 -6.02
N ILE A 41 -4.28 5.70 -4.94
CA ILE A 41 -3.43 5.81 -3.75
C ILE A 41 -3.46 4.52 -2.93
N ARG A 42 -4.62 3.88 -2.78
CA ARG A 42 -4.72 2.56 -2.11
C ARG A 42 -3.93 1.50 -2.85
N GLY A 43 -4.03 1.44 -4.18
CA GLY A 43 -3.25 0.53 -5.03
C GLY A 43 -1.74 0.79 -4.92
N THR A 44 -1.32 2.06 -4.94
CA THR A 44 0.10 2.42 -4.72
C THR A 44 0.59 1.96 -3.34
N ALA A 45 -0.24 2.08 -2.30
CA ALA A 45 0.08 1.62 -0.96
C ALA A 45 0.18 0.08 -0.88
N ALA A 46 -0.73 -0.65 -1.53
CA ALA A 46 -0.67 -2.10 -1.63
C ALA A 46 0.61 -2.58 -2.33
N TRP A 47 0.94 -1.97 -3.48
CA TRP A 47 2.20 -2.21 -4.18
C TRP A 47 3.42 -1.97 -3.30
N ALA A 48 3.44 -0.84 -2.57
CA ALA A 48 4.53 -0.47 -1.68
C ALA A 48 4.72 -1.49 -0.54
N LEU A 49 3.65 -1.95 0.08
CA LEU A 49 3.71 -2.99 1.12
C LEU A 49 4.27 -4.31 0.59
N GLY A 50 3.89 -4.70 -0.63
CA GLY A 50 4.50 -5.85 -1.31
C GLY A 50 5.99 -5.68 -1.62
N LYS A 51 6.42 -4.44 -1.90
CA LYS A 51 7.83 -4.11 -2.19
C LYS A 51 8.70 -4.07 -0.92
N ILE A 52 8.19 -3.49 0.16
CA ILE A 52 8.86 -3.41 1.46
C ILE A 52 8.95 -4.81 2.06
N GLY A 53 7.84 -5.54 2.08
CA GLY A 53 7.75 -6.88 2.63
C GLY A 53 7.44 -6.91 4.12
N GLY A 54 7.73 -8.07 4.73
CA GLY A 54 7.44 -8.34 6.13
C GLY A 54 6.08 -9.00 6.38
N SER A 55 5.97 -9.65 7.55
CA SER A 55 4.76 -10.36 7.96
C SER A 55 3.57 -9.42 8.17
N GLU A 56 3.81 -8.21 8.66
CA GLU A 56 2.78 -7.18 8.89
C GLU A 56 2.14 -6.75 7.56
N SER A 57 2.96 -6.43 6.56
CA SER A 57 2.51 -6.13 5.20
C SER A 57 1.64 -7.24 4.61
N LYS A 58 2.07 -8.50 4.75
CA LYS A 58 1.32 -9.67 4.26
C LYS A 58 -0.03 -9.81 4.95
N GLN A 59 -0.05 -9.71 6.28
CA GLN A 59 -1.28 -9.82 7.07
C GLN A 59 -2.26 -8.70 6.71
N ALA A 60 -1.79 -7.46 6.57
CA ALA A 60 -2.62 -6.32 6.20
C ALA A 60 -3.20 -6.45 4.79
N LEU A 61 -2.40 -6.88 3.81
CA LEU A 61 -2.87 -7.12 2.43
C LEU A 61 -4.00 -8.16 2.40
N VAL A 62 -3.84 -9.30 3.08
CA VAL A 62 -4.88 -10.35 3.16
C VAL A 62 -6.14 -9.84 3.86
N ALA A 63 -5.99 -9.09 4.95
CA ALA A 63 -7.13 -8.61 5.72
C ALA A 63 -7.97 -7.60 4.91
N ILE A 64 -7.30 -6.67 4.22
CA ILE A 64 -7.96 -5.55 3.52
C ILE A 64 -8.53 -5.99 2.17
N SER A 65 -7.91 -6.94 1.48
CA SER A 65 -8.39 -7.44 0.17
C SER A 65 -9.81 -7.99 0.21
N ASN A 66 -10.29 -8.47 1.37
CA ASN A 66 -11.66 -8.96 1.52
C ASN A 66 -12.73 -7.86 1.49
N SER A 67 -12.32 -6.60 1.68
CA SER A 67 -13.22 -5.44 1.74
C SER A 67 -12.99 -4.42 0.63
N GLU A 68 -11.94 -4.61 -0.18
CA GLU A 68 -11.66 -3.76 -1.33
C GLU A 68 -12.59 -4.13 -2.48
N THR A 69 -13.13 -3.11 -3.15
CA THR A 69 -14.09 -3.27 -4.25
C THR A 69 -13.54 -2.77 -5.57
N ASP A 70 -12.49 -1.96 -5.54
CA ASP A 70 -11.87 -1.44 -6.75
C ASP A 70 -10.98 -2.52 -7.41
N PRO A 71 -11.24 -2.87 -8.69
CA PRO A 71 -10.56 -3.96 -9.35
C PRO A 71 -9.06 -3.69 -9.57
N GLU A 72 -8.65 -2.43 -9.79
CA GLU A 72 -7.24 -2.08 -9.96
C GLU A 72 -6.49 -2.22 -8.64
N VAL A 73 -7.12 -1.79 -7.53
CA VAL A 73 -6.53 -1.96 -6.20
C VAL A 73 -6.42 -3.44 -5.82
N LEU A 74 -7.45 -4.25 -6.12
CA LEU A 74 -7.41 -5.70 -5.89
C LEU A 74 -6.27 -6.36 -6.67
N GLN A 75 -6.05 -5.96 -7.93
CA GLN A 75 -4.93 -6.47 -8.72
C GLN A 75 -3.58 -6.14 -8.07
N GLU A 76 -3.38 -4.90 -7.63
CA GLU A 76 -2.14 -4.50 -6.94
C GLU A 76 -1.94 -5.27 -5.62
N MET A 77 -3.02 -5.54 -4.88
CA MET A 77 -2.96 -6.36 -3.65
C MET A 77 -2.58 -7.81 -3.96
N GLN A 78 -3.13 -8.41 -5.01
CA GLN A 78 -2.81 -9.77 -5.43
C GLN A 78 -1.36 -9.89 -5.89
N ASP A 79 -0.91 -8.95 -6.72
CA ASP A 79 0.48 -8.88 -7.17
C ASP A 79 1.45 -8.70 -5.99
N ALA A 80 1.10 -7.86 -5.02
CA ALA A 80 1.86 -7.68 -3.80
C ALA A 80 1.94 -8.99 -2.98
N LEU A 81 0.82 -9.69 -2.78
CA LEU A 81 0.79 -10.97 -2.06
C LEU A 81 1.59 -12.06 -2.77
N ALA A 82 1.58 -12.11 -4.10
CA ALA A 82 2.39 -13.02 -4.90
C ALA A 82 3.89 -12.78 -4.66
N ARG A 83 4.33 -11.51 -4.68
CA ARG A 83 5.72 -11.13 -4.37
C ARG A 83 6.17 -11.51 -2.97
N LEU A 84 5.26 -11.55 -1.99
CA LEU A 84 5.55 -11.94 -0.60
C LEU A 84 5.46 -13.45 -0.35
N SER A 85 5.11 -14.23 -1.37
CA SER A 85 4.98 -15.68 -1.28
C SER A 85 6.05 -16.40 -2.11
N SER A 86 6.80 -15.67 -2.93
CA SER A 86 8.01 -16.10 -3.65
C SER A 86 9.26 -15.85 -2.82
#